data_AF-A0A661BRV0-F1
#
_entry.id   AF-A0A661BRV0-F1
#
_cell.length_a   1.000
_cell.length_b   1.000
_cell.length_c   1.000
_cell.angle_alpha   90.00
_cell.angle_beta   90.00
_cell.angle_gamma   90.00
#
_symmetry.space_group_name_H-M   'P 1'
#
loop_
_entity.id
_entity.type
_entity.pdbx_description
1 polymer ?
#
loop_
_entity_poly.entity_id
_entity_poly.type
_entity_poly.pdbx_seq_one_letter_code
_entity_poly.pdbx_strand_id
1 'polypeptide(L)'
;MNENMNKIGQSAYSAAKALYTMNTNAVEQLFDQQIAMATLGMETMTSQIQLLSSAKGYQAIVDGQADIVSDLSSKTQGIARNTFDILNETKEDATAWAEDVAKEAADNNPMVKAA
;
A
#
# COMPACT_ATOMS: atom_id res chain seq x y z
N MET A 1 -36.30 -2.80 -23.05
CA MET A 1 -34.99 -3.46 -23.26
C MET A 1 -33.81 -2.47 -23.31
N ASN A 2 -33.93 -1.27 -23.89
CA ASN A 2 -32.82 -0.29 -23.94
C ASN A 2 -32.37 0.27 -22.58
N GLU A 3 -33.26 0.64 -21.66
CA GLU A 3 -32.84 1.25 -20.38
C GLU A 3 -32.14 0.28 -19.42
N ASN A 4 -32.58 -0.97 -19.32
CA ASN A 4 -31.95 -1.95 -18.42
C ASN A 4 -30.55 -2.38 -18.92
N MET A 5 -30.35 -2.52 -20.24
CA MET A 5 -29.01 -2.74 -20.81
C MET A 5 -28.08 -1.55 -20.55
N ASN A 6 -28.61 -0.32 -20.63
CA ASN A 6 -27.81 0.87 -20.36
C ASN A 6 -27.41 0.98 -18.89
N LYS A 7 -28.29 0.60 -17.96
CA LYS A 7 -28.01 0.54 -16.51
C LYS A 7 -26.97 -0.54 -16.18
N ILE A 8 -27.11 -1.75 -16.73
CA ILE A 8 -26.13 -2.84 -16.53
C ILE A 8 -24.74 -2.43 -17.05
N GLY A 9 -24.69 -1.79 -18.23
CA GLY A 9 -23.43 -1.29 -18.79
C GLY A 9 -22.78 -0.20 -17.93
N GLN A 10 -23.57 0.71 -17.35
CA GLN A 10 -23.07 1.76 -16.45
C GLN A 10 -22.59 1.18 -15.11
N SER A 11 -23.31 0.24 -14.50
CA SER A 11 -22.88 -0.46 -13.28
C SER A 11 -21.58 -1.22 -13.48
N ALA A 12 -21.46 -2.00 -14.57
CA ALA A 12 -20.23 -2.72 -14.90
C ALA A 12 -19.04 -1.77 -15.12
N TYR A 13 -19.26 -0.63 -15.79
CA TYR A 13 -18.22 0.38 -15.97
C TYR A 13 -17.79 1.02 -14.65
N SER A 14 -18.73 1.37 -13.77
CA SER A 14 -18.44 1.93 -12.45
C SER A 14 -17.66 0.95 -11.58
N ALA A 15 -18.05 -0.33 -11.56
CA ALA A 15 -17.32 -1.39 -10.86
C ALA A 15 -15.89 -1.54 -11.39
N ALA A 16 -15.71 -1.57 -12.71
CA ALA A 16 -14.38 -1.66 -13.32
C ALA A 16 -13.51 -0.43 -12.99
N LYS A 17 -14.11 0.77 -12.98
CA LYS A 17 -13.42 2.01 -12.60
C LYS A 17 -13.00 1.98 -11.13
N ALA A 18 -13.88 1.54 -10.22
CA ALA A 18 -13.55 1.43 -8.80
C ALA A 18 -12.38 0.46 -8.56
N LEU A 19 -12.40 -0.70 -9.21
CA LEU A 19 -11.29 -1.67 -9.14
C LEU A 19 -9.97 -1.09 -9.67
N TYR A 20 -10.02 -0.37 -10.80
CA TYR A 20 -8.85 0.30 -11.35
C TYR A 20 -8.28 1.34 -10.38
N THR A 21 -9.14 2.20 -9.83
CA THR A 21 -8.73 3.21 -8.85
C THR A 21 -8.12 2.59 -7.59
N MET A 22 -8.72 1.54 -7.04
CA MET A 22 -8.17 0.81 -5.89
C MET A 22 -6.77 0.25 -6.19
N ASN A 23 -6.59 -0.38 -7.35
CA ASN A 23 -5.29 -0.93 -7.74
C ASN A 23 -4.24 0.18 -7.95
N THR A 24 -4.60 1.29 -8.61
CA THR A 24 -3.70 2.43 -8.78
C THR A 24 -3.28 3.02 -7.44
N ASN A 25 -4.23 3.25 -6.52
CA ASN A 25 -3.94 3.78 -5.20
C ASN A 25 -3.02 2.86 -4.39
N ALA A 26 -3.25 1.54 -4.45
CA ALA A 26 -2.40 0.56 -3.79
C ALA A 26 -0.97 0.57 -4.36
N VAL A 27 -0.84 0.61 -5.68
CA VAL A 27 0.46 0.67 -6.36
C VAL A 27 1.22 1.96 -6.04
N GLU A 28 0.55 3.11 -6.04
CA GLU A 28 1.16 4.40 -5.66
C GLU A 28 1.71 4.35 -4.23
N GLN A 29 0.91 3.88 -3.28
CA GLN A 29 1.33 3.77 -1.88
C GLN A 29 2.47 2.76 -1.68
N LEU A 30 2.45 1.62 -2.39
CA LEU A 30 3.55 0.66 -2.37
C LEU A 30 4.83 1.22 -3.02
N PHE A 31 4.69 2.07 -4.02
CA PHE A 31 5.83 2.75 -4.64
C PHE A 31 6.46 3.76 -3.67
N ASP A 32 5.65 4.47 -2.89
CA ASP A 32 6.14 5.35 -1.82
C ASP A 32 6.96 4.57 -0.77
N GLN A 33 6.54 3.35 -0.42
CA GLN A 33 7.34 2.49 0.48
C GLN A 33 8.68 2.07 -0.14
N GLN A 34 8.74 1.85 -1.45
CA GLN A 34 10.01 1.56 -2.15
C GLN A 34 10.94 2.78 -2.16
N ILE A 35 10.40 3.99 -2.36
CA ILE A 35 11.16 5.24 -2.23
C ILE A 35 11.67 5.41 -0.80
N ALA A 36 10.84 5.10 0.21
CA ALA A 36 11.25 5.16 1.61
C ALA A 36 12.41 4.21 1.91
N MET A 37 12.39 2.97 1.38
CA MET A 37 13.52 2.04 1.48
C MET A 37 14.79 2.57 0.81
N ALA A 38 14.68 3.15 -0.38
CA ALA A 38 15.82 3.72 -1.10
C ALA A 38 16.43 4.90 -0.32
N THR A 39 15.58 5.78 0.22
CA THR A 39 15.98 6.89 1.08
C THR A 39 16.69 6.40 2.34
N LEU A 40 16.15 5.38 3.01
CA LEU A 40 16.77 4.77 4.18
C LEU A 40 18.18 4.22 3.87
N GLY A 41 18.39 3.64 2.70
CA GLY A 41 19.71 3.20 2.25
C GLY A 41 20.71 4.37 2.10
N MET A 42 20.27 5.48 1.51
CA MET A 42 21.08 6.70 1.37
C MET A 42 21.40 7.34 2.72
N GLU A 43 20.43 7.41 3.63
CA GLU A 43 20.63 7.89 5.00
C GLU A 43 21.66 7.02 5.73
N THR A 44 21.51 5.70 5.66
CA THR A 44 22.41 4.74 6.30
C THR A 44 23.85 4.89 5.79
N MET A 45 24.04 5.02 4.47
CA MET A 45 25.36 5.30 3.89
C MET A 45 25.94 6.62 4.39
N THR A 46 25.12 7.66 4.46
CA THR A 46 25.54 8.97 4.98
C THR A 46 25.99 8.88 6.44
N SER A 47 25.23 8.19 7.28
CA SER A 47 25.57 7.95 8.69
C SER A 47 26.86 7.16 8.85
N GLN A 48 27.12 6.15 8.00
CA GLN A 48 28.38 5.41 8.01
C GLN A 48 29.58 6.30 7.65
N ILE A 49 29.46 7.15 6.62
CA ILE A 49 30.51 8.11 6.24
C ILE A 49 30.79 9.10 7.38
N GLN A 50 29.74 9.61 8.03
CA GLN A 50 29.87 10.50 9.19
C GLN A 50 30.55 9.81 10.37
N LEU A 51 30.18 8.56 10.66
CA LEU A 51 30.82 7.78 11.71
C LEU A 51 32.32 7.61 11.45
N LEU A 52 32.70 7.17 10.24
CA LEU A 52 34.10 6.95 9.87
C LEU A 52 34.94 8.24 9.89
N SER A 53 34.35 9.38 9.53
CA SER A 53 35.06 10.67 9.51
C SER A 53 35.18 11.33 10.89
N SER A 54 34.31 10.98 11.85
CA SER A 54 34.25 11.64 13.17
C SER A 54 34.69 10.76 14.34
N ALA A 55 34.70 9.44 14.19
CA ALA A 55 35.04 8.51 15.27
C ALA A 55 36.52 8.59 15.68
N LYS A 56 36.76 8.69 16.99
CA LYS A 56 38.11 8.70 17.58
C LYS A 56 38.48 7.33 18.14
N GLY A 57 38.80 6.41 17.23
CA GLY A 57 39.24 5.06 17.57
C GLY A 57 38.14 4.00 17.45
N TYR A 58 38.52 2.74 17.59
CA TYR A 58 37.69 1.58 17.25
C TYR A 58 36.42 1.47 18.10
N GLN A 59 36.49 1.80 19.39
CA GLN A 59 35.34 1.68 20.29
C GLN A 59 34.19 2.63 19.90
N ALA A 60 34.52 3.86 19.51
CA ALA A 60 33.53 4.83 18.99
C ALA A 60 32.91 4.36 17.66
N ILE A 61 33.64 3.61 16.84
CA ILE A 61 33.10 3.01 15.61
C ILE A 61 32.10 1.89 15.95
N VAL A 62 32.44 1.02 16.90
CA VAL A 62 31.55 -0.08 17.32
C VAL A 62 30.25 0.47 17.91
N ASP A 63 30.34 1.44 18.82
CA ASP A 63 29.17 2.07 19.43
C ASP A 63 28.30 2.76 18.37
N GLY A 64 28.91 3.54 17.47
CA GLY A 64 28.16 4.19 16.38
C GLY A 64 27.56 3.22 15.36
N GLN A 65 28.16 2.06 15.13
CA GLN A 65 27.56 1.02 14.30
C GLN A 65 26.31 0.42 14.96
N ALA A 66 26.31 0.23 16.28
CA ALA A 66 25.14 -0.24 17.00
C ALA A 66 23.96 0.73 16.86
N ASP A 67 24.22 2.04 16.94
CA ASP A 67 23.21 3.07 16.73
C ASP A 67 22.66 3.06 15.30
N ILE A 68 23.54 2.98 14.28
CA ILE A 68 23.13 2.88 12.86
C ILE A 68 22.26 1.64 12.63
N VAL A 69 22.62 0.49 13.19
CA VAL A 69 21.83 -0.74 13.05
C VAL A 69 20.48 -0.63 13.75
N SER A 70 20.43 -0.01 14.92
CA SER A 70 19.18 0.23 15.64
C SER A 70 18.23 1.15 14.86
N ASP A 71 18.75 2.25 14.30
CA ASP A 71 17.96 3.17 13.47
C ASP A 71 17.46 2.49 12.19
N LEU A 72 18.35 1.78 11.47
CA LEU A 72 18.00 1.01 10.29
C LEU A 72 16.90 -0.02 10.57
N SER A 73 17.02 -0.76 11.67
CA SER A 73 16.02 -1.76 12.08
C SER A 73 14.67 -1.13 12.39
N SER A 74 14.67 -0.04 13.16
CA SER A 74 13.45 0.70 13.52
C SER A 74 12.72 1.22 12.29
N LYS A 75 13.43 1.91 11.39
CA LYS A 75 12.86 2.47 10.16
C LYS A 75 12.39 1.38 9.20
N THR A 76 13.15 0.29 9.05
CA THR A 76 12.74 -0.86 8.23
C THR A 76 11.44 -1.49 8.77
N GLN A 77 11.33 -1.65 10.09
CA GLN A 77 10.09 -2.14 10.71
C GLN A 77 8.91 -1.18 10.50
N GLY A 78 9.15 0.13 10.53
CA GLY A 78 8.14 1.15 10.20
C GLY A 78 7.63 1.00 8.76
N ILE A 79 8.53 0.88 7.79
CA ILE A 79 8.18 0.66 6.38
C ILE A 79 7.41 -0.65 6.20
N ALA A 80 7.85 -1.72 6.87
CA ALA A 80 7.15 -3.01 6.83
C ALA A 80 5.73 -2.90 7.38
N ARG A 81 5.53 -2.23 8.53
CA ARG A 81 4.19 -1.99 9.11
C ARG A 81 3.31 -1.20 8.15
N ASN A 82 3.80 -0.08 7.61
CA ASN A 82 3.05 0.71 6.64
C ASN A 82 2.66 -0.10 5.40
N THR A 83 3.57 -0.94 4.90
CA THR A 83 3.28 -1.85 3.79
C THR A 83 2.15 -2.84 4.14
N PHE A 84 2.17 -3.40 5.35
CA PHE A 84 1.09 -4.27 5.82
C PHE A 84 -0.24 -3.54 5.94
N ASP A 85 -0.23 -2.29 6.43
CA ASP A 85 -1.43 -1.48 6.55
C ASP A 85 -2.04 -1.19 5.17
N ILE A 86 -1.23 -0.79 4.17
CA ILE A 86 -1.66 -0.60 2.77
C ILE A 86 -2.30 -1.88 2.21
N LEU A 87 -1.70 -3.05 2.46
CA LEU A 87 -2.23 -4.33 1.98
C LEU A 87 -3.55 -4.71 2.65
N ASN A 88 -3.69 -4.42 3.95
CA ASN A 88 -4.93 -4.66 4.68
C ASN A 88 -6.04 -3.73 4.20
N GLU A 89 -5.76 -2.44 4.04
CA GLU A 89 -6.71 -1.46 3.49
C GLU A 89 -7.16 -1.87 2.08
N THR A 90 -6.22 -2.24 1.21
CA THR A 90 -6.53 -2.71 -0.16
C THR A 90 -7.41 -3.96 -0.14
N LYS A 91 -7.20 -4.87 0.82
CA LYS A 91 -8.02 -6.08 0.99
C LYS A 91 -9.44 -5.73 1.47
N GLU A 92 -9.57 -4.79 2.40
CA GLU A 92 -10.87 -4.31 2.88
C GLU A 92 -11.65 -3.63 1.75
N ASP A 93 -10.99 -2.75 0.99
CA ASP A 93 -11.56 -2.10 -0.19
C ASP A 93 -12.00 -3.12 -1.25
N ALA A 94 -11.18 -4.15 -1.52
CA ALA A 94 -11.52 -5.20 -2.47
C ALA A 94 -12.73 -6.04 -2.01
N THR A 95 -12.85 -6.26 -0.70
CA THR A 95 -13.98 -6.98 -0.11
C THR A 95 -15.26 -6.15 -0.23
N ALA A 96 -15.20 -4.86 0.12
CA ALA A 96 -16.31 -3.93 -0.03
C ALA A 96 -16.77 -3.80 -1.49
N TRP A 97 -15.82 -3.67 -2.41
CA TRP A 97 -16.10 -3.65 -3.85
C TRP A 97 -16.81 -4.93 -4.31
N ALA A 98 -16.37 -6.11 -3.86
CA ALA A 98 -16.99 -7.38 -4.23
C ALA A 98 -18.43 -7.49 -3.68
N GLU A 99 -18.66 -7.04 -2.45
CA GLU A 99 -20.01 -6.98 -1.86
C GLU A 99 -20.94 -6.05 -2.64
N ASP A 100 -20.45 -4.89 -3.07
CA ASP A 100 -21.23 -3.92 -3.84
C ASP A 100 -21.59 -4.45 -5.23
N VAL A 101 -20.64 -5.09 -5.92
CA VAL A 101 -20.91 -5.77 -7.20
C VAL A 101 -21.96 -6.88 -7.01
N ALA A 102 -21.89 -7.66 -5.93
CA ALA A 102 -22.86 -8.71 -5.65
C ALA A 102 -24.27 -8.14 -5.37
N LYS A 103 -24.36 -7.05 -4.60
CA LYS A 103 -25.64 -6.34 -4.36
C LYS A 103 -26.22 -5.79 -5.66
N GLU A 104 -25.42 -5.10 -6.47
CA GLU A 104 -25.88 -4.58 -7.76
C GLU A 104 -26.35 -5.69 -8.71
N ALA A 105 -25.68 -6.83 -8.72
CA ALA A 105 -26.10 -7.99 -9.51
C ALA A 105 -27.44 -8.58 -9.02
N ALA A 106 -27.65 -8.65 -7.70
CA ALA A 106 -28.89 -9.11 -7.10
C ALA A 106 -30.06 -8.13 -7.38
N ASP A 107 -29.84 -6.82 -7.26
CA ASP A 107 -30.84 -5.78 -7.50
C ASP A 107 -31.26 -5.70 -8.97
N ASN A 108 -30.37 -6.09 -9.89
CA ASN A 108 -30.64 -6.13 -11.32
C ASN A 108 -31.19 -7.49 -11.80
N ASN A 109 -31.33 -8.49 -10.90
CA ASN A 109 -31.94 -9.77 -11.23
C ASN A 109 -33.48 -9.70 -11.16
N PRO A 110 -34.21 -9.91 -12.28
CA PRO A 110 -35.67 -9.81 -12.31
C PRO A 110 -36.38 -10.87 -11.46
N MET A 111 -35.73 -11.97 -11.07
CA MET A 111 -36.33 -13.00 -10.19
C MET A 111 -36.31 -12.63 -8.70
N VAL A 112 -35.41 -11.75 -8.26
CA VAL A 112 -35.35 -11.26 -6.86
C VAL A 112 -36.32 -10.10 -6.64
N LYS A 113 -36.56 -9.28 -7.67
CA LYS A 113 -37.55 -8.18 -7.63
C LYS A 113 -39.01 -8.62 -7.67
N ALA A 114 -39.28 -9.89 -7.96
CA ALA A 114 -40.63 -10.43 -8.15
C ALA A 114 -41.12 -11.32 -6.98
N ALA A 115 -40.27 -11.55 -5.98
CA ALA A 115 -40.58 -12.25 -4.72
C ALA A 115 -40.77 -11.25 -3.58
#